data_AF-A0A183CVG1-F1
#
_entry.id   AF-A0A183CVG1-F1
#
_cell.length_a   1.000
_cell.length_b   1.000
_cell.length_c   1.000
_cell.angle_alpha   90.00
_cell.angle_beta   90.00
_cell.angle_gamma   90.00
#
_symmetry.space_group_name_H-M   'P 1'
#
loop_
_entity.id
_entity.type
_entity.pdbx_description
1 polymer ?
#
loop_
_entity_poly.entity_id
_entity_poly.type
_entity_poly.pdbx_seq_one_letter_code
_entity_poly.pdbx_strand_id
1 'polypeptide(L)'
;MSFTENCTDDYVALRERNATGEYILEPSCIWNAVRGKHFTSVRNVMDVAFRSNNSVGRSSRLFCLERKCGFQLNIASSKIECGGDISDDAGRITTPGYPGQLHPHIFCEWLFRAGIGYRYVFDFAFIKHENFYRTAYNRVGCYPDIHFANGLNTLTDYYSLPHRSFCSNRTRFVSATDFVTLRFDDRFISYEKQSMKEQGVPLEKIYAPFRIDYLKVRCV
;
A
#
# COMPACT_ATOMS: atom_id res chain seq x y z
N MET A 1 -4.36 -5.74 -37.25
CA MET A 1 -4.90 -5.18 -36.01
C MET A 1 -4.36 -3.77 -35.90
N SER A 2 -5.14 -2.76 -36.29
CA SER A 2 -4.76 -1.36 -36.09
C SER A 2 -5.09 -1.01 -34.65
N PHE A 3 -4.08 -0.61 -33.87
CA PHE A 3 -4.26 0.04 -32.58
C PHE A 3 -3.88 1.51 -32.76
N THR A 4 -4.51 2.41 -32.02
CA THR A 4 -4.09 3.81 -32.00
C THR A 4 -2.74 3.94 -31.30
N GLU A 5 -1.81 4.72 -31.86
CA GLU A 5 -0.62 5.13 -31.13
C GLU A 5 -1.05 5.78 -29.81
N ASN A 6 -0.54 5.27 -28.70
CA ASN A 6 -0.86 5.67 -27.32
C ASN A 6 -2.20 5.19 -26.73
N CYS A 7 -2.90 4.24 -27.36
CA CYS A 7 -4.10 3.61 -26.75
C CYS A 7 -5.15 4.63 -26.27
N THR A 8 -5.31 5.74 -27.01
CA THR A 8 -6.21 6.83 -26.62
C THR A 8 -7.67 6.47 -26.86
N ASP A 9 -7.93 5.64 -27.88
CA ASP A 9 -9.26 5.35 -28.39
C ASP A 9 -9.91 4.13 -27.78
N ASP A 10 -9.27 2.98 -27.93
CA ASP A 10 -9.69 1.72 -27.33
C ASP A 10 -8.67 1.35 -26.25
N TYR A 11 -9.08 1.30 -24.98
CA TYR A 11 -8.18 0.91 -23.88
C TYR A 11 -8.90 0.32 -22.68
N VAL A 12 -8.16 -0.46 -21.90
CA VAL A 12 -8.44 -0.77 -20.51
C VAL A 12 -7.40 -0.10 -19.62
N ALA A 13 -7.85 0.53 -18.55
CA ALA A 13 -7.00 1.13 -17.52
C ALA A 13 -7.51 0.75 -16.13
N LEU A 14 -6.60 0.66 -15.17
CA LEU A 14 -6.91 0.41 -13.76
C LEU A 14 -6.40 1.60 -12.94
N ARG A 15 -7.24 2.13 -12.04
CA ARG A 15 -6.91 3.27 -11.20
C ARG A 15 -7.22 3.01 -9.73
N GLU A 16 -6.49 3.67 -8.86
CA GLU A 16 -6.71 3.65 -7.41
C GLU A 16 -7.93 4.50 -7.03
N ARG A 17 -8.77 4.01 -6.10
CA ARG A 17 -9.88 4.74 -5.45
C ARG A 17 -11.04 5.18 -6.36
N ASN A 18 -10.77 5.91 -7.44
CA ASN A 18 -11.77 6.48 -8.34
C ASN A 18 -11.17 6.80 -9.73
N ALA A 19 -12.01 7.26 -10.65
CA ALA A 19 -11.62 7.60 -12.02
C ALA A 19 -10.52 8.68 -12.15
N THR A 20 -10.24 9.46 -11.10
CA THR A 20 -9.19 10.48 -11.05
C THR A 20 -7.93 10.04 -10.32
N GLY A 21 -7.91 8.84 -9.73
CA GLY A 21 -6.77 8.35 -8.96
C GLY A 21 -5.58 7.92 -9.81
N GLU A 22 -4.48 7.59 -9.14
CA GLU A 22 -3.24 7.13 -9.77
C GLU A 22 -3.47 5.86 -10.58
N TYR A 23 -2.73 5.70 -11.68
CA TYR A 23 -2.82 4.50 -12.51
C TYR A 23 -2.09 3.33 -11.88
N ILE A 24 -2.81 2.22 -11.74
CA ILE A 24 -2.24 0.89 -11.47
C ILE A 24 -1.84 0.24 -12.80
N LEU A 25 -2.68 0.44 -13.81
CA LEU A 25 -2.42 0.10 -15.21
C LEU A 25 -2.77 1.31 -16.05
N GLU A 26 -1.74 1.91 -16.65
CA GLU A 26 -1.88 2.95 -17.67
C GLU A 26 -2.75 2.46 -18.85
N PRO A 27 -3.42 3.36 -19.59
CA PRO A 27 -4.27 3.00 -20.73
C PRO A 27 -3.59 2.01 -21.67
N SER A 28 -4.14 0.80 -21.73
CA SER A 28 -3.55 -0.32 -22.43
C SER A 28 -4.50 -0.89 -23.47
N CYS A 29 -4.01 -1.01 -24.69
CA CYS A 29 -4.74 -1.52 -25.86
C CYS A 29 -4.05 -2.73 -26.50
N ILE A 30 -2.96 -3.22 -25.89
CA ILE A 30 -2.12 -4.30 -26.42
C ILE A 30 -2.13 -5.47 -25.43
N TRP A 31 -2.40 -6.68 -25.92
CA TRP A 31 -2.47 -7.88 -25.09
C TRP A 31 -1.17 -8.18 -24.33
N ASN A 32 -0.01 -7.91 -24.93
CA ASN A 32 1.31 -8.10 -24.30
C ASN A 32 1.52 -7.23 -23.06
N ALA A 33 0.86 -6.07 -22.98
CA ALA A 33 1.02 -5.18 -21.84
C ALA A 33 0.35 -5.72 -20.57
N VAL A 34 -0.64 -6.62 -20.70
CA VAL A 34 -1.45 -7.15 -19.59
C VAL A 34 -1.33 -8.65 -19.37
N ARG A 35 -0.97 -9.44 -20.40
CA ARG A 35 -0.98 -10.91 -20.29
C ARG A 35 0.00 -11.41 -19.23
N GLY A 36 -0.51 -12.24 -18.31
CA GLY A 36 0.27 -12.86 -17.24
C GLY A 36 0.65 -11.91 -16.11
N LYS A 37 0.25 -10.63 -16.18
CA LYS A 37 0.46 -9.66 -15.11
C LYS A 37 -0.72 -9.69 -14.14
N HIS A 38 -0.39 -9.49 -12.88
CA HIS A 38 -1.36 -9.32 -11.80
C HIS A 38 -1.22 -7.89 -11.28
N PHE A 39 -2.35 -7.22 -11.14
CA PHE A 39 -2.41 -5.85 -10.63
C PHE A 39 -3.11 -5.88 -9.28
N THR A 40 -2.48 -5.29 -8.28
CA THR A 40 -3.01 -5.25 -6.92
C THR A 40 -3.31 -3.80 -6.59
N SER A 41 -4.55 -3.53 -6.21
CA SER A 41 -4.93 -2.23 -5.66
C SER A 41 -4.30 -2.07 -4.29
N VAL A 42 -3.79 -0.87 -4.05
CA VAL A 42 -3.17 -0.44 -2.80
C VAL A 42 -4.23 -0.32 -1.70
N ARG A 43 -5.50 -0.03 -2.08
CA ARG A 43 -6.66 0.08 -1.18
C ARG A 43 -7.74 -0.96 -1.50
N ASN A 44 -8.83 -0.92 -0.74
CA ASN A 44 -10.02 -1.77 -0.93
C ASN A 44 -10.94 -1.33 -2.10
N VAL A 45 -10.55 -0.30 -2.87
CA VAL A 45 -11.34 0.20 -4.01
C VAL A 45 -10.44 0.40 -5.22
N MET A 46 -10.78 -0.29 -6.32
CA MET A 46 -10.14 -0.19 -7.63
C MET A 46 -11.16 0.31 -8.66
N ASP A 47 -10.79 1.30 -9.45
CA ASP A 47 -11.56 1.78 -10.59
C ASP A 47 -11.08 1.10 -11.87
N VAL A 48 -12.02 0.57 -12.66
CA VAL A 48 -11.74 -0.11 -13.92
C VAL A 48 -12.37 0.70 -15.03
N ALA A 49 -11.53 1.30 -15.87
CA ALA A 49 -11.98 2.12 -17.00
C ALA A 49 -11.78 1.36 -18.30
N PHE A 50 -12.87 1.14 -19.04
CA PHE A 50 -12.83 0.66 -20.41
C PHE A 50 -13.41 1.73 -21.33
N ARG A 51 -12.62 2.15 -22.33
CA ARG A 51 -13.06 3.05 -23.40
C ARG A 51 -12.95 2.31 -24.73
N SER A 52 -13.95 2.51 -25.58
CA SER A 52 -13.86 2.13 -26.99
C SER A 52 -14.53 3.17 -27.87
N ASN A 53 -13.89 3.49 -29.00
CA ASN A 53 -14.44 4.40 -30.00
C ASN A 53 -15.08 3.67 -31.20
N ASN A 54 -15.14 2.33 -31.15
CA ASN A 54 -15.71 1.47 -32.18
C ASN A 54 -15.09 1.68 -33.58
N SER A 55 -13.87 2.21 -33.65
CA SER A 55 -13.16 2.51 -34.91
C SER A 55 -12.40 1.31 -35.48
N VAL A 56 -12.02 0.35 -34.64
CA VAL A 56 -11.48 -0.94 -35.08
C VAL A 56 -12.66 -1.81 -35.50
N GLY A 57 -12.83 -1.98 -36.82
CA GLY A 57 -13.97 -2.67 -37.42
C GLY A 57 -14.27 -4.00 -36.72
N ARG A 58 -15.56 -4.26 -36.46
CA ARG A 58 -16.09 -5.51 -35.89
C ARG A 58 -15.32 -6.69 -36.47
N SER A 59 -14.41 -7.28 -35.70
CA SER A 59 -13.89 -8.58 -36.06
C SER A 59 -15.10 -9.51 -36.21
N SER A 60 -15.13 -10.32 -37.27
CA SER A 60 -16.32 -11.12 -37.57
C SER A 60 -16.72 -11.93 -36.32
N ARG A 61 -18.03 -12.03 -36.04
CA ARG A 61 -18.54 -12.72 -34.84
C ARG A 61 -17.92 -14.11 -34.67
N LEU A 62 -17.62 -14.81 -35.77
CA LEU A 62 -16.87 -16.07 -35.79
C LEU A 62 -15.44 -15.94 -35.25
N PHE A 63 -14.68 -14.92 -35.64
CA PHE A 63 -13.31 -14.70 -35.19
C PHE A 63 -13.21 -14.44 -33.68
N CYS A 64 -14.22 -13.78 -33.10
CA CYS A 64 -14.26 -13.54 -31.66
C CYS A 64 -14.70 -14.75 -30.82
N LEU A 65 -15.54 -15.62 -31.39
CA LEU A 65 -15.92 -16.90 -30.77
C LEU A 65 -14.73 -17.87 -30.72
N GLU A 66 -13.84 -17.86 -31.72
CA GLU A 66 -12.67 -18.73 -31.77
C GLU A 66 -11.44 -18.20 -31.01
N ARG A 67 -11.23 -16.86 -30.94
CA ARG A 67 -9.99 -16.26 -30.39
C ARG A 67 -10.14 -15.40 -29.14
N LYS A 68 -11.34 -15.32 -28.54
CA LYS A 68 -11.67 -14.44 -27.38
C LYS A 68 -11.30 -12.97 -27.64
N CYS A 69 -12.17 -12.23 -28.33
CA CYS A 69 -12.03 -10.77 -28.43
C CYS A 69 -12.46 -10.10 -27.11
N GLY A 70 -11.81 -9.00 -26.74
CA GLY A 70 -12.08 -8.25 -25.51
C GLY A 70 -11.13 -8.64 -24.38
N PHE A 71 -11.56 -8.38 -23.14
CA PHE A 71 -10.77 -8.67 -21.95
C PHE A 71 -11.65 -9.34 -20.90
N GLN A 72 -11.03 -10.18 -20.07
CA GLN A 72 -11.65 -10.77 -18.90
C GLN A 72 -10.80 -10.39 -17.69
N LEU A 73 -11.43 -9.83 -16.66
CA LEU A 73 -10.79 -9.58 -15.38
C LEU A 73 -11.30 -10.60 -14.37
N ASN A 74 -10.38 -11.32 -13.77
CA ASN A 74 -10.66 -12.11 -12.58
C ASN A 74 -10.22 -11.29 -11.38
N ILE A 75 -11.19 -10.86 -10.57
CA ILE A 75 -10.95 -10.05 -9.39
C ILE A 75 -11.06 -10.94 -8.17
N ALA A 76 -10.08 -10.88 -7.28
CA ALA A 76 -10.09 -11.55 -5.99
C ALA A 76 -9.75 -10.52 -4.91
N SER A 77 -10.51 -10.51 -3.82
CA SER A 77 -10.16 -9.74 -2.64
C SER A 77 -8.87 -10.30 -2.05
N SER A 78 -7.89 -9.44 -1.81
CA SER A 78 -6.73 -9.82 -1.00
C SER A 78 -7.21 -10.28 0.38
N LYS A 79 -6.65 -11.37 0.90
CA LYS A 79 -6.94 -11.86 2.27
C LYS A 79 -6.20 -11.06 3.34
N ILE A 80 -5.49 -10.01 2.96
CA ILE A 80 -4.74 -9.18 3.90
C ILE A 80 -5.70 -8.17 4.51
N GLU A 81 -6.03 -8.37 5.77
CA GLU A 81 -6.75 -7.40 6.57
C GLU A 81 -5.75 -6.36 7.11
N CYS A 82 -5.92 -5.10 6.71
CA CYS A 82 -5.19 -3.99 7.31
C CYS A 82 -5.93 -2.66 7.20
N GLY A 83 -5.64 -1.74 8.12
CA GLY A 83 -6.34 -0.46 8.26
C GLY A 83 -7.65 -0.55 9.05
N GLY A 84 -8.36 0.57 9.14
CA GLY A 84 -9.68 0.69 9.77
C GLY A 84 -9.74 1.65 10.96
N ASP A 85 -10.94 1.85 11.50
CA ASP A 85 -11.15 2.61 12.73
C ASP A 85 -10.90 1.71 13.95
N ILE A 86 -10.09 2.18 14.89
CA ILE A 86 -9.78 1.49 16.14
C ILE A 86 -10.29 2.32 17.32
N SER A 87 -11.17 1.72 18.10
CA SER A 87 -11.64 2.26 19.37
C SER A 87 -11.40 1.32 20.56
N ASP A 88 -10.71 0.21 20.34
CA ASP A 88 -10.45 -0.77 21.39
C ASP A 88 -9.46 -0.23 22.43
N ASP A 89 -9.53 -0.75 23.65
CA ASP A 89 -8.67 -0.32 24.75
C ASP A 89 -7.23 -0.81 24.60
N ALA A 90 -7.03 -1.96 23.96
CA ALA A 90 -5.72 -2.48 23.66
C ALA A 90 -5.77 -3.40 22.46
N GLY A 91 -4.62 -3.57 21.80
CA GLY A 91 -4.50 -4.51 20.71
C GLY A 91 -3.13 -4.47 20.08
N ARG A 92 -3.05 -5.11 18.91
CA ARG A 92 -1.79 -5.31 18.19
C ARG A 92 -1.99 -5.13 16.71
N ILE A 93 -1.04 -4.43 16.09
CA ILE A 93 -0.88 -4.33 14.64
C ILE A 93 0.44 -4.99 14.27
N THR A 94 0.44 -5.79 13.22
CA THR A 94 1.65 -6.37 12.63
C THR A 94 1.78 -5.94 11.19
N THR A 95 2.96 -6.18 10.59
CA THR A 95 3.11 -6.03 9.14
C THR A 95 1.99 -6.79 8.43
N PRO A 96 1.31 -6.17 7.46
CA PRO A 96 0.22 -6.83 6.73
C PRO A 96 0.68 -8.15 6.10
N GLY A 97 -0.05 -9.23 6.38
CA GLY A 97 0.26 -10.58 5.91
C GLY A 97 1.21 -11.39 6.80
N TYR A 98 1.85 -10.79 7.81
CA TYR A 98 2.67 -11.52 8.80
C TYR A 98 1.79 -12.35 9.77
N PRO A 99 2.19 -13.57 10.21
CA PRO A 99 3.42 -14.32 9.88
C PRO A 99 3.36 -15.13 8.59
N GLY A 100 2.27 -15.02 7.83
CA GLY A 100 2.11 -15.66 6.53
C GLY A 100 2.89 -14.96 5.42
N GLN A 101 2.26 -14.77 4.27
CA GLN A 101 2.90 -14.15 3.12
C GLN A 101 2.85 -12.61 3.23
N LEU A 102 4.02 -11.97 3.20
CA LEU A 102 4.13 -10.52 3.03
C LEU A 102 3.85 -10.17 1.56
N HIS A 103 2.97 -9.21 1.32
CA HIS A 103 2.68 -8.74 -0.03
C HIS A 103 3.22 -7.32 -0.24
N PRO A 104 3.71 -7.02 -1.45
CA PRO A 104 4.19 -5.68 -1.80
C PRO A 104 3.02 -4.76 -2.19
N HIS A 105 3.28 -3.45 -2.26
CA HIS A 105 2.33 -2.42 -2.69
C HIS A 105 1.08 -2.33 -1.81
N ILE A 106 1.26 -2.48 -0.49
CA ILE A 106 0.18 -2.34 0.48
C ILE A 106 0.19 -0.94 1.07
N PHE A 107 -1.00 -0.34 1.18
CA PHE A 107 -1.23 0.83 2.02
C PHE A 107 -2.28 0.52 3.06
N CYS A 108 -1.93 0.76 4.32
CA CYS A 108 -2.84 0.59 5.44
C CYS A 108 -2.92 1.89 6.21
N GLU A 109 -4.13 2.26 6.58
CA GLU A 109 -4.42 3.44 7.39
C GLU A 109 -5.33 3.05 8.54
N TRP A 110 -4.85 3.26 9.75
CA TRP A 110 -5.60 3.03 10.97
C TRP A 110 -5.90 4.37 11.64
N LEU A 111 -7.17 4.58 11.97
CA LEU A 111 -7.64 5.75 12.69
C LEU A 111 -8.02 5.35 14.11
N PHE A 112 -7.19 5.74 15.06
CA PHE A 112 -7.41 5.48 16.48
C PHE A 112 -8.25 6.59 17.10
N ARG A 113 -9.26 6.20 17.89
CA ARG A 113 -10.20 7.08 18.57
C ARG A 113 -10.22 6.76 20.06
N ALA A 114 -9.41 7.47 20.83
CA ALA A 114 -9.30 7.24 22.27
C ALA A 114 -10.54 7.73 23.02
N GLY A 115 -11.15 8.82 22.53
CA GLY A 115 -12.23 9.53 23.20
C GLY A 115 -11.71 10.54 24.22
N ILE A 116 -12.61 11.43 24.66
CA ILE A 116 -12.28 12.54 25.55
C ILE A 116 -11.70 12.02 26.88
N GLY A 117 -10.57 12.58 27.30
CA GLY A 117 -9.89 12.20 28.55
C GLY A 117 -9.04 10.94 28.44
N TYR A 118 -8.88 10.38 27.24
CA TYR A 118 -8.01 9.24 26.96
C TYR A 118 -7.03 9.57 25.85
N ARG A 119 -5.92 8.81 25.83
CA ARG A 119 -4.91 8.84 24.78
C ARG A 119 -4.39 7.44 24.53
N TYR A 120 -3.82 7.19 23.36
CA TYR A 120 -3.12 5.95 23.08
C TYR A 120 -1.61 6.05 23.36
N VAL A 121 -1.06 4.96 23.86
CA VAL A 121 0.36 4.65 23.94
C VAL A 121 0.64 3.51 22.97
N PHE A 122 1.69 3.65 22.18
CA PHE A 122 2.12 2.67 21.18
C PHE A 122 3.55 2.25 21.50
N ASP A 123 3.76 0.94 21.52
CA ASP A 123 5.07 0.32 21.72
C ASP A 123 5.40 -0.52 20.48
N PHE A 124 6.53 -0.20 19.86
CA PHE A 124 6.99 -0.79 18.63
C PHE A 124 8.08 -1.83 18.90
N ALA A 125 7.95 -2.99 18.26
CA ALA A 125 8.93 -4.06 18.30
C ALA A 125 9.37 -4.43 16.89
N PHE A 126 10.69 -4.38 16.69
CA PHE A 126 11.38 -4.87 15.50
C PHE A 126 11.41 -6.40 15.55
N ILE A 127 10.73 -7.08 14.62
CA ILE A 127 10.79 -8.53 14.54
C ILE A 127 11.96 -8.91 13.64
N LYS A 128 12.87 -9.77 14.13
CA LYS A 128 14.09 -10.21 13.43
C LYS A 128 15.03 -9.04 13.09
N HIS A 129 15.70 -8.50 14.10
CA HIS A 129 16.51 -7.26 14.11
C HIS A 129 17.78 -7.26 13.20
N GLU A 130 17.72 -7.74 11.96
CA GLU A 130 18.88 -7.93 11.07
C GLU A 130 19.27 -6.67 10.25
N ASN A 131 19.41 -5.51 10.90
CA ASN A 131 19.91 -4.26 10.27
C ASN A 131 19.02 -3.64 9.18
N PHE A 132 17.73 -3.90 9.16
CA PHE A 132 16.83 -3.34 8.16
C PHE A 132 16.84 -1.80 8.18
N TYR A 133 17.04 -1.22 6.99
CA TYR A 133 17.07 0.23 6.73
C TYR A 133 18.15 1.02 7.47
N ARG A 134 19.26 0.39 7.84
CA ARG A 134 20.43 1.11 8.34
C ARG A 134 21.08 1.90 7.19
N THR A 135 20.67 3.14 6.98
CA THR A 135 21.31 4.01 5.98
C THR A 135 22.73 4.36 6.41
N ALA A 136 23.63 4.55 5.43
CA ALA A 136 25.01 4.94 5.68
C ALA A 136 25.12 6.25 6.49
N TYR A 137 24.11 7.11 6.39
CA TYR A 137 24.06 8.42 7.03
C TYR A 137 23.72 8.38 8.51
N ASN A 138 22.75 7.56 8.96
CA ASN A 138 22.24 7.70 10.32
C ASN A 138 22.59 6.56 11.29
N ARG A 139 23.18 5.44 10.83
CA ARG A 139 23.56 4.23 11.62
C ARG A 139 22.43 3.62 12.50
N VAL A 140 21.27 4.26 12.61
CA VAL A 140 20.06 3.89 13.31
C VAL A 140 19.10 3.33 12.26
N GLY A 141 18.60 2.11 12.48
CA GLY A 141 17.59 1.51 11.63
C GLY A 141 16.23 2.10 11.96
N CYS A 142 15.54 2.63 10.96
CA CYS A 142 14.19 3.17 11.09
C CYS A 142 13.26 2.51 10.07
N TYR A 143 11.97 2.47 10.35
CA TYR A 143 10.96 2.08 9.38
C TYR A 143 10.44 3.32 8.64
N PRO A 144 10.89 3.58 7.40
CA PRO A 144 10.50 4.78 6.66
C PRO A 144 9.07 4.68 6.12
N ASP A 145 8.55 3.47 5.97
CA ASP A 145 7.22 3.15 5.47
C ASP A 145 6.12 3.26 6.53
N ILE A 146 6.46 3.44 7.82
CA ILE A 146 5.50 3.62 8.90
C ILE A 146 5.56 5.01 9.53
N HIS A 147 4.38 5.61 9.73
CA HIS A 147 4.29 6.93 10.35
C HIS A 147 3.07 7.10 11.25
N PHE A 148 3.27 7.92 12.30
CA PHE A 148 2.22 8.35 13.23
C PHE A 148 1.99 9.85 13.14
N ALA A 149 0.73 10.24 13.16
CA ALA A 149 0.31 11.62 13.28
C ALA A 149 -0.74 11.77 14.39
N ASN A 150 -0.54 12.75 15.27
CA ASN A 150 -1.60 13.23 16.16
C ASN A 150 -2.67 13.93 15.31
N GLY A 151 -3.94 13.60 15.55
CA GLY A 151 -5.09 14.14 14.83
C GLY A 151 -5.48 13.38 13.57
N LEU A 152 -6.52 13.90 12.90
CA LEU A 152 -6.99 13.42 11.61
C LEU A 152 -6.18 14.10 10.49
N ASN A 153 -5.48 13.30 9.70
CA ASN A 153 -5.07 13.66 8.34
C ASN A 153 -4.29 14.99 8.22
N THR A 154 -3.11 15.08 8.83
CA THR A 154 -2.15 16.10 8.41
C THR A 154 -1.69 15.73 7.00
N LEU A 155 -1.79 16.68 6.06
CA LEU A 155 -1.11 16.61 4.76
C LEU A 155 0.26 15.98 5.00
N THR A 156 0.56 14.91 4.27
CA THR A 156 1.90 14.34 4.21
C THR A 156 2.84 15.46 3.80
N ASP A 157 3.48 16.11 4.76
CA ASP A 157 4.64 16.92 4.49
C ASP A 157 5.63 15.96 3.82
N TYR A 158 5.79 16.15 2.52
CA TYR A 158 6.62 15.40 1.59
C TYR A 158 8.10 15.32 2.06
N TYR A 159 8.45 16.10 3.09
CA TYR A 159 9.70 16.04 3.82
C TYR A 159 9.49 15.37 5.18
N SER A 160 9.46 14.04 5.15
CA SER A 160 9.56 13.13 6.30
C SER A 160 10.49 13.67 7.38
N LEU A 161 9.91 14.24 8.45
CA LEU A 161 10.64 14.52 9.67
C LEU A 161 10.97 13.18 10.35
N PRO A 162 12.24 12.90 10.70
CA PRO A 162 12.64 11.70 11.44
C PRO A 162 11.99 11.59 12.83
N HIS A 163 11.22 12.59 13.25
CA HIS A 163 10.46 12.60 14.49
C HIS A 163 9.14 11.81 14.45
N ARG A 164 8.69 11.28 13.30
CA ARG A 164 7.38 10.60 13.20
C ARG A 164 7.45 9.13 12.78
N SER A 165 8.63 8.64 12.43
CA SER A 165 8.90 7.22 12.12
C SER A 165 9.43 6.49 13.35
N PHE A 166 9.22 5.18 13.40
CA PHE A 166 9.82 4.33 14.42
C PHE A 166 11.27 3.99 14.07
N CYS A 167 12.14 4.11 15.05
CA CYS A 167 13.57 3.87 14.92
C CYS A 167 14.05 2.99 16.07
N SER A 168 15.22 2.35 15.92
CA SER A 168 15.76 1.49 16.98
C SER A 168 16.01 2.24 18.30
N ASN A 169 16.25 3.56 18.24
CA ASN A 169 16.39 4.44 19.41
C ASN A 169 15.06 5.08 19.87
N ARG A 170 13.97 4.83 19.14
CA ARG A 170 12.65 5.41 19.41
C ARG A 170 11.56 4.40 19.04
N THR A 171 11.22 3.57 20.01
CA THR A 171 10.22 2.50 19.88
C THR A 171 8.87 2.86 20.49
N ARG A 172 8.78 3.94 21.27
CA ARG A 172 7.55 4.32 21.97
C ARG A 172 7.00 5.63 21.43
N PHE A 173 5.69 5.66 21.19
CA PHE A 173 4.95 6.86 20.82
C PHE A 173 3.76 7.04 21.77
N VAL A 174 3.62 8.24 22.33
CA VAL A 174 2.49 8.61 23.19
C VAL A 174 1.74 9.72 22.47
N SER A 175 0.47 9.49 22.22
CA SER A 175 -0.37 10.47 21.53
C SER A 175 -0.63 11.70 22.41
N ALA A 176 -0.64 12.85 21.76
CA ALA A 176 -0.96 14.14 22.38
C ALA A 176 -2.45 14.50 22.21
N THR A 177 -3.14 13.79 21.32
CA THR A 177 -4.54 13.98 20.96
C THR A 177 -5.32 12.69 21.17
N ASP A 178 -6.63 12.80 21.27
CA ASP A 178 -7.57 11.68 21.33
C ASP A 178 -7.70 10.93 20.00
N PHE A 179 -7.39 11.59 18.87
CA PHE A 179 -7.28 10.96 17.55
C PHE A 179 -5.83 10.72 17.15
N VAL A 180 -5.53 9.55 16.59
CA VAL A 180 -4.21 9.24 16.02
C VAL A 180 -4.40 8.58 14.66
N THR A 181 -3.67 9.07 13.67
CA THR A 181 -3.56 8.41 12.36
C THR A 181 -2.25 7.64 12.29
N LEU A 182 -2.35 6.32 12.12
CA LEU A 182 -1.22 5.44 11.81
C LEU A 182 -1.32 5.04 10.35
N ARG A 183 -0.21 5.13 9.62
CA ARG A 183 -0.15 4.74 8.22
C ARG A 183 1.08 3.91 7.94
N PHE A 184 0.87 2.89 7.13
CA PHE A 184 1.90 2.07 6.51
C PHE A 184 1.77 2.22 5.00
N ASP A 185 2.77 2.80 4.33
CA ASP A 185 2.83 2.89 2.86
C ASP A 185 4.09 2.19 2.36
N ASP A 186 3.89 0.97 1.87
CA ASP A 186 4.96 0.12 1.36
C ASP A 186 5.70 0.74 0.16
N ARG A 187 5.03 1.64 -0.58
CA ARG A 187 5.54 2.27 -1.81
C ARG A 187 6.59 3.35 -1.54
N PHE A 188 6.66 3.86 -0.31
CA PHE A 188 7.50 5.00 0.06
C PHE A 188 8.99 4.78 -0.27
N ILE A 189 9.44 3.53 -0.17
CA ILE A 189 10.81 3.08 -0.48
C ILE A 189 10.82 2.00 -1.56
N SER A 190 9.86 2.05 -2.48
CA SER A 190 9.71 1.08 -3.58
C SER A 190 10.97 0.93 -4.43
N TYR A 191 11.66 2.03 -4.72
CA TYR A 191 12.92 2.01 -5.47
C TYR A 191 14.03 1.23 -4.75
N GLU A 192 14.22 1.49 -3.45
CA GLU A 192 15.24 0.80 -2.63
C GLU A 192 14.88 -0.69 -2.48
N LYS A 193 13.60 -1.01 -2.24
CA LYS A 193 13.10 -2.38 -2.17
C LYS A 193 13.32 -3.13 -3.49
N GLN A 194 13.12 -2.47 -4.63
CA GLN A 194 13.36 -3.04 -5.96
C GLN A 194 14.87 -3.29 -6.18
N SER A 195 15.73 -2.34 -5.81
CA SER A 195 17.19 -2.51 -5.87
C SER A 195 17.67 -3.69 -5.01
N MET A 196 17.16 -3.82 -3.77
CA MET A 196 17.47 -4.95 -2.90
C MET A 196 16.99 -6.29 -3.49
N LYS A 197 15.83 -6.30 -4.14
CA LYS A 197 15.29 -7.48 -4.83
C LYS A 197 16.18 -7.91 -6.01
N GLU A 198 16.66 -6.94 -6.80
CA GLU A 198 17.58 -7.18 -7.91
C GLU A 198 18.94 -7.72 -7.43
N GLN A 199 19.37 -7.33 -6.23
CA GLN A 199 20.55 -7.87 -5.56
C GLN A 199 20.33 -9.25 -4.89
N GLY A 200 19.13 -9.84 -5.02
CA GLY A 200 18.83 -11.16 -4.47
C GLY A 200 18.60 -11.19 -2.95
N VAL A 201 18.31 -10.05 -2.33
CA VAL A 201 18.01 -9.98 -0.90
C VAL A 201 16.65 -10.67 -0.60
N PRO A 202 16.54 -11.54 0.42
CA PRO A 202 15.29 -12.21 0.76
C PRO A 202 14.14 -11.24 1.08
N LEU A 203 12.90 -11.62 0.73
CA LEU A 203 11.70 -10.81 0.99
C LEU A 203 11.51 -10.45 2.48
N GLU A 204 11.81 -11.37 3.39
CA GLU A 204 11.76 -11.11 4.84
C GLU A 204 12.69 -9.99 5.27
N LYS A 205 13.76 -9.76 4.48
CA LYS A 205 14.71 -8.68 4.70
C LYS A 205 14.32 -7.37 4.05
N ILE A 206 13.55 -7.44 2.95
CA ILE A 206 13.06 -6.26 2.22
C ILE A 206 11.85 -5.66 2.94
N TYR A 207 10.94 -6.49 3.47
CA TYR A 207 9.70 -6.02 4.10
C TYR A 207 9.73 -6.06 5.63
N ALA A 208 10.80 -6.62 6.22
CA ALA A 208 11.18 -6.50 7.63
C ALA A 208 9.99 -6.47 8.61
N PRO A 209 9.49 -7.61 9.11
CA PRO A 209 8.27 -7.62 9.90
C PRO A 209 8.38 -6.76 11.17
N PHE A 210 7.29 -6.08 11.51
CA PHE A 210 7.15 -5.26 12.70
C PHE A 210 5.90 -5.63 13.49
N ARG A 211 5.91 -5.23 14.76
CA ARG A 211 4.77 -5.33 15.67
C ARG A 211 4.59 -4.04 16.44
N ILE A 212 3.35 -3.63 16.59
CA ILE A 212 2.94 -2.45 17.33
C ILE A 212 1.88 -2.91 18.32
N ASP A 213 2.21 -2.83 19.60
CA ASP A 213 1.27 -3.03 20.67
C ASP A 213 0.72 -1.64 21.05
N TYR A 214 -0.61 -1.50 21.18
CA TYR A 214 -1.23 -0.24 21.56
C TYR A 214 -2.11 -0.41 22.80
N LEU A 215 -2.15 0.65 23.61
CA LEU A 215 -2.92 0.70 24.85
C LEU A 215 -3.54 2.09 25.02
N LYS A 216 -4.85 2.14 25.23
CA LYS A 216 -5.59 3.32 25.60
C LYS A 216 -5.42 3.56 27.10
N VAL A 217 -5.00 4.76 27.47
CA VAL A 217 -4.77 5.17 28.85
C VAL A 217 -5.50 6.47 29.13
N ARG A 218 -5.93 6.64 30.38
CA ARG A 218 -6.56 7.88 30.83
C ARG A 218 -5.52 9.00 30.92
N CYS A 219 -5.88 10.21 30.53
CA CYS A 219 -5.08 11.40 30.79
C CYS A 219 -5.15 11.72 32.29
N VAL A 220 -3.99 11.78 32.94
CA VAL A 220 -3.82 12.17 34.35
C VAL A 220 -3.37 13.62 34.38
#